data_AF-A0A9D0XTP8-F1
#
_entry.id   AF-A0A9D0XTP8-F1
#
_cell.length_a   1.000
_cell.length_b   1.000
_cell.length_c   1.000
_cell.angle_alpha   90.00
_cell.angle_beta   90.00
_cell.angle_gamma   90.00
#
_symmetry.space_group_name_H-M   'P 1'
#
loop_
_entity.id
_entity.type
_entity.pdbx_description
1 polymer ?
#
loop_
_entity_poly.entity_id
_entity_poly.type
_entity_poly.pdbx_seq_one_letter_code
_entity_poly.pdbx_strand_id
1 'polypeptide(L)'
;MKRTIQFPIKGTFYYSASMALDLSLLKPDETLCFQLEPDNEFDKNAIQIWLPKSVQACFENQTDTLITHGLLLGYVPRTLAPKLRFYIKQNQVIELKVRHYASLGKQIEIDCQVTIDQAWLAYLSLFIQAKIVSHLHRLKRFTQRLTVKHH
;
A
#
# COMPACT_ATOMS: atom_id res chain seq x y z
N MET A 1 17.68 10.47 10.23
CA MET A 1 18.30 9.19 9.87
C MET A 1 17.29 8.36 9.09
N LYS A 2 17.65 7.81 7.92
CA LYS A 2 16.70 7.07 7.08
C LYS A 2 16.41 5.68 7.67
N ARG A 3 15.13 5.33 7.79
CA ARG A 3 14.66 4.04 8.31
C ARG A 3 13.56 3.48 7.43
N THR A 4 13.47 2.16 7.31
CA THR A 4 12.53 1.50 6.40
C THR A 4 11.67 0.46 7.11
N ILE A 5 10.34 0.55 6.96
CA ILE A 5 9.43 -0.55 7.29
C ILE A 5 8.82 -1.13 6.02
N GLN A 6 8.38 -2.38 6.12
CA GLN A 6 7.59 -3.04 5.09
C GLN A 6 6.22 -3.40 5.67
N PHE A 7 5.19 -3.31 4.85
CA PHE A 7 3.84 -3.70 5.21
C PHE A 7 3.00 -4.05 3.97
N PRO A 8 1.95 -4.88 4.11
CA PRO A 8 1.05 -5.20 3.02
C PRO A 8 0.06 -4.06 2.74
N ILE A 9 -0.31 -3.89 1.48
CA ILE A 9 -1.47 -3.07 1.08
C ILE A 9 -2.75 -3.87 1.38
N LYS A 10 -3.74 -3.21 1.99
CA LYS A 10 -5.05 -3.79 2.29
C LYS A 10 -6.09 -3.41 1.24
N GLY A 11 -7.05 -4.30 1.04
CA GLY A 11 -8.19 -4.04 0.16
C GLY A 11 -7.86 -4.11 -1.33
N THR A 12 -6.69 -4.64 -1.71
CA THR A 12 -6.22 -4.75 -3.10
C THR A 12 -7.24 -5.34 -4.07
N PHE A 13 -8.07 -6.28 -3.61
CA PHE A 13 -9.14 -6.87 -4.41
C PHE A 13 -10.25 -5.89 -4.85
N TYR A 14 -10.53 -4.86 -4.04
CA TYR A 14 -11.66 -3.95 -4.26
C TYR A 14 -11.33 -2.75 -5.15
N TYR A 15 -10.07 -2.59 -5.55
CA TYR A 15 -9.58 -1.42 -6.28
C TYR A 15 -8.82 -1.83 -7.54
N SER A 16 -8.07 -0.90 -8.12
CA SER A 16 -7.41 -1.05 -9.42
C SER A 16 -6.12 -1.89 -9.38
N ALA A 17 -5.89 -2.68 -8.32
CA ALA A 17 -4.69 -3.51 -8.21
C ALA A 17 -4.64 -4.62 -9.28
N SER A 18 -5.78 -5.20 -9.67
CA SER A 18 -5.83 -6.20 -10.77
C SER A 18 -5.42 -5.56 -12.08
N MET A 19 -6.04 -4.44 -12.40
CA MET A 19 -5.73 -3.66 -13.60
C MET A 19 -4.25 -3.26 -13.66
N ALA A 20 -3.67 -2.83 -12.53
CA ALA A 20 -2.26 -2.48 -12.47
C ALA A 20 -1.32 -3.68 -12.72
N LEU A 21 -1.74 -4.90 -12.35
CA LEU A 21 -1.01 -6.13 -12.67
C LEU A 21 -1.18 -6.54 -14.13
N ASP A 22 -2.42 -6.53 -14.62
CA ASP A 22 -2.77 -6.95 -16.00
C ASP A 22 -2.04 -6.09 -17.03
N LEU A 23 -1.83 -4.81 -16.70
CA LEU A 23 -1.11 -3.84 -17.53
C LEU A 23 0.39 -3.75 -17.22
N SER A 24 0.92 -4.62 -16.37
CA SER A 24 2.34 -4.66 -15.99
C SER A 24 2.88 -3.32 -15.45
N LEU A 25 2.03 -2.56 -14.76
CA LEU A 25 2.35 -1.25 -14.20
C LEU A 25 3.00 -1.36 -12.81
N LEU A 26 2.86 -2.50 -12.14
CA LEU A 26 3.56 -2.80 -10.88
C LEU A 26 4.89 -3.48 -11.15
N LYS A 27 5.97 -2.88 -10.64
CA LYS A 27 7.33 -3.43 -10.69
C LYS A 27 7.97 -3.34 -9.31
N PRO A 28 8.96 -4.18 -8.98
CA PRO A 28 9.74 -3.97 -7.77
C PRO A 28 10.38 -2.57 -7.81
N ASP A 29 10.39 -1.90 -6.66
CA ASP A 29 10.87 -0.53 -6.46
C ASP A 29 10.08 0.57 -7.20
N GLU A 30 8.93 0.23 -7.79
CA GLU A 30 8.00 1.21 -8.37
C GLU A 30 7.52 2.18 -7.29
N THR A 31 7.54 3.48 -7.59
CA THR A 31 7.16 4.52 -6.62
C THR A 31 5.64 4.57 -6.46
N LEU A 32 5.19 4.73 -5.23
CA LEU A 32 3.78 4.88 -4.88
C LEU A 32 3.56 6.19 -4.12
N CYS A 33 2.31 6.63 -4.05
CA CYS A 33 1.92 7.83 -3.33
C CYS A 33 0.95 7.50 -2.19
N PHE A 34 1.08 8.22 -1.08
CA PHE A 34 0.04 8.25 -0.06
C PHE A 34 -0.97 9.36 -0.34
N GLN A 35 -2.23 9.10 -0.04
CA GLN A 35 -3.26 10.13 0.04
C GLN A 35 -4.02 9.96 1.36
N LEU A 36 -4.07 11.02 2.16
CA LEU A 36 -4.83 11.02 3.41
C LEU A 36 -6.32 11.18 3.08
N GLU A 37 -7.17 10.38 3.71
CA GLU A 37 -8.63 10.43 3.57
C GLU A 37 -9.26 10.76 4.93
N PRO A 38 -9.15 12.01 5.42
CA PRO A 38 -9.59 12.38 6.76
C PRO A 38 -11.11 12.27 6.96
N ASP A 39 -11.87 12.38 5.87
CA ASP A 39 -13.34 12.39 5.86
C ASP A 39 -13.94 10.99 5.67
N ASN A 40 -13.10 9.94 5.68
CA ASN A 40 -13.56 8.56 5.61
C ASN A 40 -14.47 8.24 6.82
N GLU A 41 -15.71 7.82 6.51
CA GLU A 41 -16.74 7.55 7.52
C GLU A 41 -16.38 6.43 8.50
N PHE A 42 -15.53 5.48 8.08
CA PHE A 42 -15.17 4.29 8.86
C PHE A 42 -13.85 4.43 9.64
N ASP A 43 -12.90 5.19 9.11
CA ASP A 43 -11.60 5.42 9.71
C ASP A 43 -11.04 6.80 9.36
N LYS A 44 -11.13 7.74 10.31
CA LYS A 44 -10.57 9.10 10.17
C LYS A 44 -9.06 9.13 9.90
N ASN A 45 -8.35 8.03 10.13
CA ASN A 45 -6.92 7.90 9.85
C ASN A 45 -6.63 7.19 8.53
N ALA A 46 -7.64 6.90 7.70
CA ALA A 46 -7.48 6.19 6.45
C ALA A 46 -6.41 6.86 5.57
N ILE A 47 -5.53 6.01 5.03
CA ILE A 47 -4.47 6.41 4.10
C ILE A 47 -4.57 5.48 2.90
N GLN A 48 -4.88 6.06 1.76
CA GLN A 48 -4.90 5.40 0.47
C GLN A 48 -3.47 5.30 -0.09
N ILE A 49 -3.23 4.27 -0.90
CA ILE A 49 -1.98 4.02 -1.59
C ILE A 49 -2.26 3.97 -3.10
N TRP A 50 -1.60 4.86 -3.83
CA TRP A 50 -1.84 5.09 -5.24
C TRP A 50 -0.59 4.79 -6.08
N LEU A 51 -0.81 4.26 -7.28
CA LEU A 51 0.18 4.29 -8.35
C LEU A 51 0.17 5.71 -9.00
N PRO A 52 1.33 6.34 -9.25
CA PRO A 52 1.40 7.69 -9.81
C PRO A 52 0.83 7.80 -11.23
N LYS A 53 0.30 8.98 -11.57
CA LYS A 53 -0.28 9.28 -12.89
C LYS A 53 0.73 9.18 -14.05
N SER A 54 2.02 9.39 -13.80
CA SER A 54 3.07 9.24 -14.83
C SER A 54 3.10 7.83 -15.44
N VAL A 55 2.54 6.84 -14.76
CA VAL A 55 2.43 5.45 -15.22
C VAL A 55 1.15 5.21 -16.04
N GLN A 56 0.21 6.16 -16.07
CA GLN A 56 -1.09 6.09 -16.75
C GLN A 56 -1.11 6.65 -18.19
N ALA A 57 0.03 7.03 -18.77
CA ALA A 57 0.11 7.57 -20.14
C ALA A 57 -0.45 6.65 -21.25
N CYS A 58 -0.96 5.46 -20.90
CA CYS A 58 -1.63 4.52 -21.80
C CYS A 58 -3.15 4.73 -21.92
N PHE A 59 -3.76 5.71 -21.22
CA PHE A 59 -5.22 5.83 -21.09
C PHE A 59 -5.85 7.15 -21.58
N GLU A 60 -5.13 8.00 -22.31
CA GLU A 60 -5.61 9.35 -22.70
C GLU A 60 -6.82 9.38 -23.66
N ASN A 61 -7.41 8.25 -24.03
CA ASN A 61 -8.57 8.20 -24.93
C ASN A 61 -9.93 7.97 -24.22
N GLN A 62 -10.01 8.01 -22.89
CA GLN A 62 -11.29 7.97 -22.18
C GLN A 62 -11.50 9.26 -21.39
N THR A 63 -12.32 10.13 -22.00
CA THR A 63 -13.00 11.26 -21.37
C THR A 63 -13.86 10.77 -20.22
N ASP A 64 -13.29 10.71 -19.02
CA ASP A 64 -14.05 10.87 -17.79
C ASP A 64 -13.26 11.75 -16.82
N THR A 65 -13.89 12.87 -16.50
CA THR A 65 -13.48 13.87 -15.53
C THR A 65 -13.10 13.24 -14.17
N LEU A 66 -11.98 13.69 -13.59
CA LEU A 66 -11.58 13.59 -12.16
C LEU A 66 -10.70 12.42 -11.68
N ILE A 67 -9.86 11.79 -12.52
CA ILE A 67 -8.71 11.03 -12.00
C ILE A 67 -7.54 11.99 -11.74
N THR A 68 -7.58 12.72 -10.62
CA THR A 68 -6.48 13.60 -10.17
C THR A 68 -5.30 12.82 -9.57
N HIS A 69 -5.57 11.61 -9.08
CA HIS A 69 -4.61 10.68 -8.48
C HIS A 69 -4.67 9.37 -9.27
N GLY A 70 -3.54 8.71 -9.55
CA GLY A 70 -3.44 7.64 -10.56
C GLY A 70 -4.30 6.39 -10.31
N LEU A 71 -3.72 5.20 -10.13
CA LEU A 71 -4.51 3.98 -9.84
C LEU A 71 -4.53 3.71 -8.33
N LEU A 72 -5.70 3.69 -7.71
CA LEU A 72 -5.83 3.31 -6.30
C LEU A 72 -5.54 1.81 -6.15
N LEU A 73 -4.52 1.47 -5.38
CA LEU A 73 -4.14 0.07 -5.13
C LEU A 73 -4.76 -0.48 -3.84
N GLY A 74 -5.14 0.40 -2.91
CA GLY A 74 -5.73 0.04 -1.64
C GLY A 74 -5.29 0.96 -0.52
N TYR A 75 -5.24 0.42 0.71
CA TYR A 75 -5.06 1.20 1.93
C TYR A 75 -3.89 0.71 2.78
N VAL A 76 -3.33 1.62 3.56
CA VAL A 76 -2.48 1.28 4.71
C VAL A 76 -3.30 0.46 5.72
N PRO A 77 -2.72 -0.60 6.32
CA PRO A 77 -3.39 -1.32 7.40
C PRO A 77 -3.85 -0.38 8.53
N ARG A 78 -5.11 -0.51 8.94
CA ARG A 78 -5.76 0.34 9.96
C ARG A 78 -4.95 0.51 11.25
N THR A 79 -4.22 -0.51 11.67
CA THR A 79 -3.36 -0.46 12.86
C THR A 79 -2.09 0.38 12.69
N LEU A 80 -1.60 0.56 11.45
CA LEU A 80 -0.44 1.39 11.10
C LEU A 80 -0.84 2.81 10.70
N ALA A 81 -2.07 2.99 10.21
CA ALA A 81 -2.53 4.23 9.62
C ALA A 81 -2.40 5.45 10.56
N PRO A 82 -2.74 5.40 11.86
CA PRO A 82 -2.56 6.55 12.76
C PRO A 82 -1.11 7.04 12.86
N LYS A 83 -0.15 6.09 12.94
CA LYS A 83 1.28 6.42 13.05
C LYS A 83 1.85 6.93 11.74
N LEU A 84 1.53 6.26 10.63
CA LEU A 84 1.97 6.72 9.32
C LEU A 84 1.39 8.10 8.99
N ARG A 85 0.14 8.36 9.36
CA ARG A 85 -0.48 9.68 9.21
C ARG A 85 0.29 10.77 9.94
N PHE A 86 0.76 10.50 11.17
CA PHE A 86 1.61 11.43 11.90
C PHE A 86 2.88 11.76 11.10
N TYR A 87 3.60 10.75 10.61
CA TYR A 87 4.83 10.96 9.84
C TYR A 87 4.59 11.67 8.50
N ILE A 88 3.47 11.38 7.81
CA ILE A 88 3.09 12.06 6.58
C ILE A 88 2.83 13.54 6.85
N LYS A 89 2.06 13.88 7.89
CA LYS A 89 1.76 15.27 8.26
C LYS A 89 3.00 16.07 8.67
N GLN A 90 4.02 15.41 9.20
CA GLN A 90 5.29 16.04 9.56
C GLN A 90 6.29 16.10 8.39
N ASN A 91 5.91 15.70 7.17
CA ASN A 91 6.80 15.58 6.01
C ASN A 91 8.04 14.70 6.27
N GLN A 92 7.89 13.68 7.13
CA GLN A 92 8.96 12.76 7.52
C GLN A 92 8.97 11.49 6.67
N VAL A 93 7.93 11.26 5.85
CA VAL A 93 7.94 10.18 4.84
C VAL A 93 8.76 10.64 3.65
N ILE A 94 9.83 9.91 3.37
CA ILE A 94 10.73 10.20 2.25
C ILE A 94 10.23 9.53 0.98
N GLU A 95 9.82 8.28 1.07
CA GLU A 95 9.54 7.46 -0.11
C GLU A 95 8.64 6.29 0.22
N LEU A 96 7.77 5.90 -0.72
CA LEU A 96 6.98 4.68 -0.68
C LEU A 96 7.19 3.92 -2.00
N LYS A 97 7.52 2.64 -1.91
CA LYS A 97 7.79 1.78 -3.07
C LYS A 97 7.13 0.43 -2.97
N VAL A 98 6.83 -0.18 -4.12
CA VAL A 98 6.49 -1.61 -4.20
C VAL A 98 7.73 -2.43 -3.84
N ARG A 99 7.59 -3.37 -2.91
CA ARG A 99 8.66 -4.32 -2.59
C ARG A 99 8.44 -5.67 -3.24
N HIS A 100 7.20 -6.11 -3.25
CA HIS A 100 6.79 -7.40 -3.77
C HIS A 100 5.33 -7.33 -4.19
N TYR A 101 4.98 -8.07 -5.25
CA TYR A 101 3.60 -8.28 -5.66
C TYR A 101 3.43 -9.69 -6.20
N ALA A 102 2.24 -10.25 -6.03
CA ALA A 102 1.88 -11.56 -6.56
C ALA A 102 0.36 -11.61 -6.80
N SER A 103 -0.04 -12.45 -7.75
CA SER A 103 -1.45 -12.76 -8.01
C SER A 103 -1.65 -14.26 -8.09
N LEU A 104 -2.73 -14.75 -7.49
CA LEU A 104 -3.18 -16.13 -7.59
C LEU A 104 -4.71 -16.14 -7.72
N GLY A 105 -5.20 -16.27 -8.95
CA GLY A 105 -6.64 -16.18 -9.26
C GLY A 105 -7.20 -14.83 -8.84
N LYS A 106 -8.16 -14.82 -7.90
CA LYS A 106 -8.77 -13.59 -7.37
C LYS A 106 -7.95 -12.94 -6.24
N GLN A 107 -6.84 -13.53 -5.82
CA GLN A 107 -6.04 -13.01 -4.71
C GLN A 107 -4.88 -12.18 -5.23
N ILE A 108 -4.87 -10.89 -4.88
CA ILE A 108 -3.78 -9.96 -5.23
C ILE A 108 -3.07 -9.54 -3.96
N GLU A 109 -1.77 -9.79 -3.91
CA GLU A 109 -0.89 -9.41 -2.83
C GLU A 109 0.05 -8.32 -3.30
N ILE A 110 0.09 -7.19 -2.59
CA ILE A 110 1.09 -6.14 -2.80
C ILE A 110 1.67 -5.79 -1.43
N ASP A 111 3.00 -5.87 -1.32
CA ASP A 111 3.77 -5.45 -0.17
C ASP A 111 4.59 -4.23 -0.57
N CYS A 112 4.55 -3.19 0.27
CA CYS A 112 5.29 -1.96 0.05
C CYS A 112 6.34 -1.73 1.13
N GLN A 113 7.29 -0.86 0.82
CA GLN A 113 8.31 -0.36 1.72
C GLN A 113 8.19 1.15 1.80
N VAL A 114 8.13 1.69 3.02
CA VAL A 114 8.20 3.14 3.25
C VAL A 114 9.51 3.49 3.93
N THR A 115 10.15 4.54 3.44
CA THR A 115 11.35 5.15 4.02
C THR A 115 10.94 6.41 4.78
N ILE A 116 11.37 6.51 6.04
CA ILE A 116 11.02 7.60 6.96
C ILE A 116 12.31 8.22 7.50
N ASP A 117 12.35 9.54 7.61
CA ASP A 117 13.46 10.27 8.22
C ASP A 117 13.20 10.53 9.71
N GLN A 118 13.72 9.66 10.58
CA GLN A 118 13.47 9.73 12.02
C GLN A 118 14.61 9.17 12.88
N ALA A 119 14.63 9.62 14.15
CA ALA A 119 15.42 9.00 15.20
C ALA A 119 14.84 7.63 15.60
N TRP A 120 15.69 6.74 16.13
CA TRP A 120 15.34 5.34 16.37
C TRP A 120 14.21 5.14 17.40
N LEU A 121 14.18 5.96 18.45
CA LEU A 121 13.20 5.86 19.55
C LEU A 121 11.77 6.10 19.05
N ALA A 122 11.56 7.18 18.30
CA ALA A 122 10.26 7.51 17.72
C ALA A 122 9.80 6.41 16.74
N TYR A 123 10.74 5.86 15.99
CA TYR A 123 10.50 4.83 14.98
C TYR A 123 10.19 3.43 15.53
N LEU A 124 10.68 3.07 16.73
CA LEU A 124 10.61 1.70 17.25
C LEU A 124 9.17 1.17 17.31
N SER A 125 8.23 1.99 17.78
CA SER A 125 6.84 1.57 17.93
C SER A 125 6.16 1.33 16.57
N LEU A 126 6.54 2.07 15.54
CA LEU A 126 6.06 1.87 14.17
C LEU A 126 6.66 0.57 13.59
N PHE A 127 7.95 0.33 13.81
CA PHE A 127 8.65 -0.87 13.36
C PHE A 127 8.03 -2.15 13.92
N ILE A 128 7.78 -2.20 15.24
CA ILE A 128 7.17 -3.36 15.91
C ILE A 128 5.79 -3.65 15.31
N GLN A 129 4.95 -2.63 15.14
CA GLN A 129 3.62 -2.82 14.56
C GLN A 129 3.69 -3.29 13.11
N ALA A 130 4.61 -2.74 12.30
CA ALA A 130 4.77 -3.14 10.91
C ALA A 130 5.18 -4.62 10.80
N LYS A 131 6.05 -5.08 11.71
CA LYS A 131 6.43 -6.49 11.81
C LYS A 131 5.24 -7.37 12.19
N ILE A 132 4.49 -7.02 13.23
CA ILE A 132 3.30 -7.78 13.65
C ILE A 132 2.30 -7.88 12.49
N VAL A 133 1.96 -6.75 11.85
CA VAL A 133 1.03 -6.72 10.72
C VAL A 133 1.52 -7.61 9.58
N SER A 134 2.80 -7.50 9.21
CA SER A 134 3.38 -8.32 8.15
C SER A 134 3.36 -9.81 8.49
N HIS A 135 3.68 -10.20 9.73
CA HIS A 135 3.64 -11.59 10.17
C HIS A 135 2.22 -12.15 10.16
N LEU A 136 1.24 -11.44 10.72
CA LEU A 136 -0.17 -11.85 10.69
C LEU A 136 -0.67 -12.00 9.25
N HIS A 137 -0.27 -11.10 8.35
CA HIS A 137 -0.64 -11.20 6.95
C HIS A 137 -0.01 -12.39 6.24
N ARG A 138 1.27 -12.69 6.53
CA ARG A 138 1.95 -13.87 5.99
C ARG A 138 1.29 -15.16 6.45
N LEU A 139 0.94 -15.25 7.73
CA LEU A 139 0.21 -16.40 8.28
C LEU A 139 -1.16 -16.56 7.59
N LYS A 140 -1.91 -15.46 7.42
CA LYS A 140 -3.19 -15.49 6.70
C LYS A 140 -3.03 -15.94 5.25
N ARG A 141 -2.00 -15.48 4.55
CA ARG A 141 -1.71 -15.90 3.16
C ARG A 141 -1.35 -17.38 3.10
N PHE A 142 -0.54 -17.86 4.05
CA PHE A 142 -0.16 -19.26 4.13
C PHE A 142 -1.38 -20.17 4.33
N THR A 143 -2.27 -19.85 5.27
CA THR A 143 -3.49 -20.63 5.49
C THR A 143 -4.42 -20.61 4.29
N GLN A 144 -4.56 -19.46 3.61
CA GLN A 144 -5.36 -19.32 2.38
C GLN A 144 -4.79 -20.16 1.23
N ARG A 145 -3.47 -20.20 1.04
CA ARG A 145 -2.84 -21.03 -0.01
C ARG A 145 -3.02 -22.53 0.24
N LEU A 146 -3.06 -22.95 1.50
CA LEU A 146 -3.35 -24.33 1.85
C LEU A 146 -4.80 -24.71 1.54
N THR A 147 -5.75 -23.81 1.78
CA THR A 147 -7.17 -24.07 1.51
C THR A 147 -7.53 -24.03 0.01
N VAL A 148 -6.90 -23.15 -0.77
CA VAL A 148 -7.14 -23.06 -2.23
C VAL A 148 -6.64 -24.32 -2.98
N LYS A 149 -5.68 -25.07 -2.44
CA LYS A 149 -5.23 -26.34 -3.05
C LYS A 149 -6.23 -27.51 -2.91
N HIS A 150 -7.32 -27.33 -2.18
CA HIS A 150 -8.31 -28.39 -1.90
C HIS A 150 -9.67 -28.20 -2.59
N HIS A 151 -9.76 -27.26 -3.54
CA HIS A 151 -10.92 -27.05 -4.41
C HIS A 151 -10.49 -27.06 -5.87
#